data_AF-A0AA37VXL3-F1
#
_entry.id   AF-A0AA37VXL3-F1
#
_cell.length_a   1.000
_cell.length_b   1.000
_cell.length_c   1.000
_cell.angle_alpha   90.00
_cell.angle_beta   90.00
_cell.angle_gamma   90.00
#
_symmetry.space_group_name_H-M   'P 1'
#
loop_
_entity.id
_entity.type
_entity.pdbx_description
1 polymer ?
#
loop_
_entity_poly.entity_id
_entity_poly.type
_entity_poly.pdbx_seq_one_letter_code
_entity_poly.pdbx_strand_id
1 'polypeptide(L)'
;MTSVDLMGLAVGGWLNHTELKRMKETSTMLATYGLPIDVDMLRVTAFSSIGTRPWREEPVGASELVELLRHVTTACFIVIAYLSGVRTGEALNLRRGCITRDSKLELTFMSGQQLKADDGRRDRSPATIPWVVTDETADAVAVLEQITVDDLLFPAFTMCSQDRFLHGAIRTRTPGSINPDITSFIDWFNHDVAPAASHPLIPADPHGSIQVPRLRRTLAWHIVRRPGGTIAGATQYGHLHAQMMHGYAGGADSGFLDEITFEQFLHRAETLHDDSQRLESGEHVSGPAAEVYRARIARARTFAGLTVTTTSQVNTALSNPALQIHHGAVVTCVFQRATAACLEPSDRSTGPSWSRCRLGCVNAARTDRDAAHLSQHVNDFQRDLVTPGLPEPLRQRIETRLIEHRKALADHESSRPTTNPQQGGENE
;
A
#
# COMPACT_ATOMS: atom_id res chain seq x y z
N MET A 1 -3.56 31.26 50.87
CA MET A 1 -4.38 30.43 49.98
C MET A 1 -3.50 29.29 49.52
N THR A 2 -3.69 28.08 50.05
CA THR A 2 -3.08 26.87 49.51
C THR A 2 -3.55 26.72 48.07
N SER A 3 -2.62 26.83 47.12
CA SER A 3 -2.91 26.67 45.71
C SER A 3 -3.19 25.19 45.46
N VAL A 4 -4.46 24.80 45.43
CA VAL A 4 -4.87 23.43 45.11
C VAL A 4 -4.45 23.10 43.68
N ASP A 5 -3.66 22.04 43.50
CA ASP A 5 -3.22 21.60 42.19
C ASP A 5 -4.32 20.83 41.45
N LEU A 6 -5.25 21.58 40.85
CA LEU A 6 -6.34 21.01 40.08
C LEU A 6 -5.85 20.25 38.84
N MET A 7 -4.67 20.58 38.28
CA MET A 7 -4.12 19.85 37.14
C MET A 7 -3.51 18.52 37.60
N GLY A 8 -2.71 18.53 38.66
CA GLY A 8 -2.19 17.32 39.29
C GLY A 8 -3.31 16.35 39.68
N LEU A 9 -4.38 16.88 40.28
CA LEU A 9 -5.59 16.11 40.58
C LEU A 9 -6.26 15.56 39.32
N ALA A 10 -6.40 16.38 38.27
CA ALA A 10 -7.05 15.97 37.04
C ALA A 10 -6.29 14.89 36.29
N VAL A 11 -4.97 15.02 36.20
CA VAL A 11 -4.13 14.06 35.48
C VAL A 11 -3.94 12.78 36.30
N GLY A 12 -3.66 12.90 37.59
CA GLY A 12 -3.43 11.75 38.48
C GLY A 12 -4.69 10.95 38.77
N GLY A 13 -5.85 11.60 38.81
CA GLY A 13 -7.16 10.97 39.03
C GLY A 13 -7.96 10.69 37.76
N TRP A 14 -7.42 11.00 36.57
CA TRP A 14 -8.15 10.97 35.30
C TRP A 14 -9.51 11.69 35.38
N LEU A 15 -9.48 12.95 35.80
CA LEU A 15 -10.67 13.80 35.95
C LEU A 15 -10.71 14.92 34.91
N ASN A 16 -11.91 15.48 34.76
CA ASN A 16 -12.19 16.58 33.86
C ASN A 16 -11.68 17.90 34.43
N HIS A 17 -10.51 18.32 33.96
CA HIS A 17 -9.87 19.55 34.40
C HIS A 17 -10.68 20.81 34.07
N THR A 18 -11.40 20.83 32.93
CA THR A 18 -12.26 21.96 32.55
C THR A 18 -13.39 22.14 33.56
N GLU A 19 -14.00 21.05 34.02
CA GLU A 19 -15.07 21.09 35.02
C GLU A 19 -14.55 21.43 36.41
N LEU A 20 -13.41 20.86 36.80
CA LEU A 20 -12.75 21.19 38.06
C LEU A 20 -12.44 22.69 38.16
N LYS A 21 -12.06 23.34 37.05
CA LYS A 21 -11.87 24.79 36.97
C LYS A 21 -13.19 25.57 36.96
N ARG A 22 -14.26 25.03 36.36
CA ARG A 22 -15.56 25.70 36.25
C ARG A 22 -16.26 25.83 37.60
N MET A 23 -16.13 24.81 38.44
CA MET A 23 -16.70 24.79 39.79
C MET A 23 -15.87 25.67 40.73
N LYS A 24 -16.23 26.96 40.83
CA LYS A 24 -15.48 27.99 41.58
C LYS A 24 -15.20 27.63 43.04
N GLU A 25 -16.05 26.80 43.65
CA GLU A 25 -15.92 26.38 45.04
C GLU A 25 -15.03 25.14 45.22
N THR A 26 -14.65 24.42 44.15
CA THR A 26 -13.94 23.15 44.26
C THR A 26 -12.60 23.29 44.96
N SER A 27 -11.75 24.25 44.59
CA SER A 27 -10.48 24.48 45.30
C SER A 27 -10.70 24.83 46.79
N THR A 28 -11.70 25.67 47.08
CA THR A 28 -12.04 26.06 48.45
C THR A 28 -12.57 24.89 49.26
N MET A 29 -13.41 24.06 48.66
CA MET A 29 -14.01 22.87 49.24
C MET A 29 -12.93 21.83 49.55
N LEU A 30 -12.07 21.51 48.59
CA LEU A 30 -10.97 20.57 48.76
C LEU A 30 -10.01 21.00 49.88
N ALA A 31 -9.67 22.29 49.94
CA ALA A 31 -8.85 22.85 51.01
C ALA A 31 -9.57 22.80 52.38
N THR A 32 -10.89 23.03 52.41
CA THR A 32 -11.69 23.00 53.65
C THR A 32 -11.81 21.59 54.23
N TYR A 33 -11.92 20.56 53.38
CA TYR A 33 -11.95 19.16 53.80
C TYR A 33 -10.56 18.58 54.09
N GLY A 34 -9.49 19.39 53.99
CA GLY A 34 -8.13 18.96 54.32
C GLY A 34 -7.58 17.87 53.40
N LEU A 35 -8.09 17.78 52.16
CA LEU A 35 -7.57 16.83 51.18
C LEU A 35 -6.17 17.28 50.73
N PRO A 36 -5.14 16.40 50.76
CA PRO A 36 -3.74 16.75 50.47
C PRO A 36 -3.51 16.88 48.96
N ILE A 37 -4.19 17.84 48.33
CA ILE A 37 -4.09 18.16 46.90
C ILE A 37 -3.19 19.39 46.80
N ASP A 38 -1.95 19.20 47.20
CA ASP A 38 -0.92 20.24 47.22
C ASP A 38 -0.32 20.45 45.83
N VAL A 39 0.42 21.56 45.67
CA VAL A 39 1.23 21.81 44.47
C VAL A 39 2.15 20.62 44.22
N ASP A 40 2.23 20.15 42.97
CA ASP A 40 2.97 18.95 42.56
C ASP A 40 2.35 17.61 42.97
N MET A 41 1.02 17.55 43.13
CA MET A 41 0.31 16.32 43.48
C MET A 41 0.66 15.14 42.54
N LEU A 42 0.88 15.43 41.25
CA LEU A 42 1.43 14.48 40.30
C LEU A 42 2.74 15.03 39.72
N ARG A 43 3.83 14.33 40.03
CA ARG A 43 5.16 14.62 39.51
C ARG A 43 5.87 13.34 39.11
N VAL A 44 6.38 13.31 37.88
CA VAL A 44 7.23 12.22 37.41
C VAL A 44 8.68 12.59 37.70
N THR A 45 9.36 11.75 38.48
CA THR A 45 10.73 12.00 38.97
C THR A 45 11.74 10.95 38.50
N ALA A 46 11.28 9.88 37.86
CA ALA A 46 12.11 8.80 37.38
C ALA A 46 11.87 8.58 35.89
N PHE A 47 12.96 8.58 35.13
CA PHE A 47 12.97 8.37 33.69
C PHE A 47 13.90 7.21 33.35
N SER A 48 13.50 6.38 32.41
CA SER A 48 14.34 5.29 31.91
C SER A 48 15.59 5.82 31.21
N SER A 49 16.66 5.03 31.21
CA SER A 49 17.88 5.37 30.49
C SER A 49 17.78 5.09 28.99
N ILE A 50 18.33 6.00 28.18
CA ILE A 50 18.67 5.73 26.78
C ILE A 50 20.20 5.59 26.74
N GLY A 51 20.68 4.37 26.48
CA GLY A 51 22.10 4.05 26.64
C GLY A 51 22.52 4.07 28.12
N THR A 52 23.43 4.97 28.49
CA THR A 52 24.02 5.03 29.85
C THR A 52 23.46 6.11 30.75
N ARG A 53 22.57 6.98 30.24
CA ARG A 53 22.01 8.12 30.99
C ARG A 53 20.48 8.15 30.88
N PRO A 54 19.76 8.65 31.90
CA PRO A 54 18.35 8.96 31.76
C PRO A 54 18.17 9.94 30.59
N TRP A 55 17.11 9.77 29.81
CA TRP A 55 16.83 10.70 28.71
C TRP A 55 16.45 12.10 29.21
N ARG A 56 16.09 12.21 30.50
CA ARG A 56 15.75 13.43 31.20
C ARG A 56 16.08 13.33 32.69
N GLU A 57 16.64 14.39 33.26
CA GLU A 57 16.96 14.49 34.69
C GLU A 57 15.95 15.35 35.46
N GLU A 58 15.36 16.36 34.81
CA GLU A 58 14.42 17.28 35.46
C GLU A 58 13.05 16.64 35.66
N PRO A 59 12.45 16.73 36.87
CA PRO A 59 11.11 16.25 37.11
C PRO A 59 10.07 16.93 36.23
N VAL A 60 8.99 16.21 35.95
CA VAL A 60 7.89 16.67 35.10
C VAL A 60 6.63 16.84 35.95
N GLY A 61 6.04 18.03 35.92
CA GLY A 61 4.73 18.31 36.54
C GLY A 61 3.56 17.88 35.65
N ALA A 62 2.35 17.90 36.20
CA ALA A 62 1.15 17.39 35.52
C ALA A 62 0.83 18.02 34.16
N SER A 63 0.98 19.34 34.00
CA SER A 63 0.73 20.02 32.71
C SER A 63 1.70 19.57 31.63
N GLU A 64 3.00 19.49 31.95
CA GLU A 64 4.04 19.05 31.04
C GLU A 64 3.90 17.56 30.73
N LEU A 65 3.47 16.74 31.71
CA LEU A 65 3.18 15.32 31.49
C LEU A 65 2.12 15.12 30.40
N VAL A 66 1.09 15.96 30.36
CA VAL A 66 0.06 15.91 29.30
C VAL A 66 0.67 16.19 27.92
N GLU A 67 1.61 17.12 27.82
CA GLU A 67 2.34 17.41 26.57
C GLU A 67 3.26 16.27 26.17
N LEU A 68 4.02 15.70 27.11
CA LEU A 68 4.88 14.54 26.85
C LEU A 68 4.08 13.32 26.39
N LEU A 69 2.95 13.03 27.04
CA LEU A 69 2.06 11.94 26.64
C LEU A 69 1.45 12.17 25.25
N ARG A 70 1.22 13.44 24.85
CA ARG A 70 0.86 13.77 23.47
C ARG A 70 2.00 13.43 22.50
N HIS A 71 3.25 13.76 22.82
CA HIS A 71 4.41 13.40 22.00
C HIS A 71 4.60 11.89 21.89
N VAL A 72 4.44 11.13 22.99
CA VAL A 72 4.49 9.67 22.99
C VAL A 72 3.36 9.08 22.15
N THR A 73 2.14 9.63 22.25
CA THR A 73 1.01 9.22 21.41
C THR A 73 1.32 9.43 19.92
N THR A 74 1.93 10.56 19.57
CA THR A 74 2.36 10.86 18.19
C THR A 74 3.48 9.93 17.73
N ALA A 75 4.45 9.60 18.58
CA ALA A 75 5.51 8.65 18.26
C ALA A 75 4.92 7.26 17.96
N CYS A 76 4.00 6.78 18.80
CA CYS A 76 3.30 5.51 18.58
C CYS A 76 2.50 5.54 17.27
N PHE A 77 1.82 6.66 16.98
CA PHE A 77 1.12 6.84 15.71
C PHE A 77 2.08 6.76 14.51
N ILE A 78 3.24 7.42 14.57
CA ILE A 78 4.23 7.39 13.49
C ILE A 78 4.72 5.96 13.26
N VAL A 79 5.08 5.24 14.33
CA VAL A 79 5.52 3.83 14.25
C VAL A 79 4.44 2.96 13.60
N ILE A 80 3.21 3.03 14.11
CA ILE A 80 2.09 2.24 13.59
C ILE A 80 1.82 2.60 12.12
N ALA A 81 1.67 3.88 11.79
CA ALA A 81 1.32 4.33 10.45
C ALA A 81 2.44 4.04 9.43
N TYR A 82 3.71 4.16 9.83
CA TYR A 82 4.86 3.92 8.97
C TYR A 82 5.12 2.43 8.76
N LEU A 83 5.12 1.60 9.82
CA LEU A 83 5.56 0.20 9.72
C LEU A 83 4.44 -0.78 9.33
N SER A 84 3.17 -0.45 9.57
CA SER A 84 2.06 -1.34 9.20
C SER A 84 1.52 -1.07 7.80
N GLY A 85 1.73 0.12 7.25
CA GLY A 85 1.13 0.50 5.97
C GLY A 85 -0.40 0.45 6.02
N VAL A 86 -1.01 0.79 7.15
CA VAL A 86 -2.46 1.00 7.36
C VAL A 86 -2.87 2.43 6.93
N ARG A 87 -4.13 2.70 6.56
CA ARG A 87 -4.52 4.08 6.19
C ARG A 87 -4.63 4.93 7.44
N THR A 88 -4.41 6.24 7.31
CA THR A 88 -4.54 7.19 8.42
C THR A 88 -5.86 7.04 9.17
N GLY A 89 -6.99 7.01 8.44
CA GLY A 89 -8.30 6.87 9.08
C GLY A 89 -8.47 5.53 9.79
N GLU A 90 -7.90 4.44 9.24
CA GLU A 90 -7.93 3.10 9.82
C GLU A 90 -7.05 3.03 11.10
N ALA A 91 -5.82 3.58 11.05
CA ALA A 91 -4.94 3.71 12.23
C ALA A 91 -5.61 4.46 13.37
N LEU A 92 -6.22 5.62 13.06
CA LEU A 92 -6.87 6.46 14.07
C LEU A 92 -8.13 5.80 14.67
N ASN A 93 -8.65 4.74 14.04
CA ASN A 93 -9.79 3.94 14.52
C ASN A 93 -9.38 2.62 15.18
N LEU A 94 -8.07 2.40 15.41
CA LEU A 94 -7.62 1.21 16.13
C LEU A 94 -8.17 1.21 17.57
N ARG A 95 -8.50 0.00 18.02
CA ARG A 95 -9.08 -0.27 19.33
C ARG A 95 -8.15 -1.15 20.16
N ARG A 96 -8.33 -1.12 21.47
CA ARG A 96 -7.65 -1.99 22.42
C ARG A 96 -7.85 -3.46 22.05
N GLY A 97 -6.82 -4.27 22.26
CA GLY A 97 -6.81 -5.69 21.95
C GLY A 97 -6.69 -5.99 20.46
N CYS A 98 -6.26 -5.04 19.63
CA CYS A 98 -6.13 -5.27 18.19
C CYS A 98 -4.94 -6.16 17.81
N ILE A 99 -3.98 -6.40 18.72
CA ILE A 99 -2.81 -7.24 18.46
C ILE A 99 -3.07 -8.71 18.85
N THR A 100 -2.72 -9.62 17.95
CA THR A 100 -2.74 -11.07 18.20
C THR A 100 -1.44 -11.68 17.70
N ARG A 101 -0.81 -12.55 18.49
CA ARG A 101 0.42 -13.26 18.11
C ARG A 101 0.11 -14.71 17.81
N ASP A 102 0.54 -15.18 16.65
CA ASP A 102 0.42 -16.58 16.25
C ASP A 102 1.75 -17.30 16.46
N SER A 103 1.78 -18.22 17.42
CA SER A 103 2.98 -18.98 17.78
C SER A 103 3.38 -20.05 16.76
N LYS A 104 2.48 -20.45 15.86
CA LYS A 104 2.77 -21.45 14.82
C LYS A 104 3.36 -20.81 13.58
N LEU A 105 2.87 -19.62 13.23
CA LEU A 105 3.36 -18.86 12.08
C LEU A 105 4.52 -17.92 12.44
N GLU A 106 4.76 -17.69 13.73
CA GLU A 106 5.70 -16.69 14.24
C GLU A 106 5.40 -15.29 13.68
N LEU A 107 4.11 -14.97 13.55
CA LEU A 107 3.62 -13.71 13.00
C LEU A 107 2.81 -12.93 14.04
N THR A 108 2.97 -11.60 14.00
CA THR A 108 2.15 -10.66 14.76
C THR A 108 1.09 -10.05 13.84
N PHE A 109 -0.17 -10.19 14.23
CA PHE A 109 -1.33 -9.68 13.50
C PHE A 109 -1.93 -8.47 14.20
N MET A 110 -2.33 -7.48 13.41
CA MET A 110 -3.11 -6.33 13.85
C MET A 110 -4.50 -6.39 13.20
N SER A 111 -5.53 -6.27 14.03
CA SER A 111 -6.94 -6.30 13.66
C SER A 111 -7.54 -4.91 13.62
N GLY A 112 -8.62 -4.71 12.86
CA GLY A 112 -9.33 -3.44 12.81
C GLY A 112 -10.32 -3.36 11.66
N GLN A 113 -10.80 -2.16 11.38
CA GLN A 113 -11.74 -1.93 10.29
C GLN A 113 -11.04 -1.29 9.08
N GLN A 114 -11.12 -1.95 7.93
CA GLN A 114 -10.71 -1.37 6.66
C GLN A 114 -11.79 -0.40 6.17
N LEU A 115 -11.42 0.87 6.00
CA LEU A 115 -12.33 1.89 5.51
C LEU A 115 -12.44 1.82 3.98
N LYS A 116 -13.60 2.19 3.43
CA LYS A 116 -13.88 2.14 1.98
C LYS A 116 -13.77 0.73 1.38
N ALA A 117 -14.14 -0.30 2.14
CA ALA A 117 -14.32 -1.67 1.68
C ALA A 117 -15.80 -2.07 1.78
N ASP A 118 -16.24 -2.98 0.92
CA ASP A 118 -17.59 -3.57 1.01
C ASP A 118 -17.76 -4.33 2.34
N ASP A 119 -19.00 -4.49 2.81
CA ASP A 119 -19.31 -4.97 4.17
C ASP A 119 -18.65 -6.32 4.51
N GLY A 120 -18.48 -7.23 3.54
CA GLY A 120 -17.80 -8.53 3.74
C GLY A 120 -16.28 -8.45 3.95
N ARG A 121 -15.65 -7.30 3.72
CA ARG A 121 -14.18 -7.07 3.84
C ARG A 121 -13.81 -5.95 4.79
N ARG A 122 -14.80 -5.31 5.40
CA ARG A 122 -14.59 -4.22 6.34
C ARG A 122 -13.88 -4.72 7.60
N ASP A 123 -14.16 -5.93 8.05
CA ASP A 123 -13.46 -6.55 9.18
C ASP A 123 -12.13 -7.17 8.75
N ARG A 124 -11.04 -6.73 9.38
CA ARG A 124 -9.72 -7.34 9.26
C ARG A 124 -9.33 -7.94 10.60
N SER A 125 -9.36 -9.26 10.65
CA SER A 125 -9.06 -10.05 11.84
C SER A 125 -8.35 -11.35 11.42
N PRO A 126 -7.79 -12.13 12.35
CA PRO A 126 -7.26 -13.46 12.04
C PRO A 126 -8.28 -14.41 11.40
N ALA A 127 -9.59 -14.16 11.58
CA ALA A 127 -10.66 -14.91 10.93
C ALA A 127 -10.89 -14.47 9.46
N THR A 128 -10.39 -13.30 9.06
CA THR A 128 -10.48 -12.77 7.70
C THR A 128 -9.08 -12.58 7.09
N ILE A 129 -8.64 -11.33 6.88
CA ILE A 129 -7.31 -10.97 6.40
C ILE A 129 -6.79 -9.90 7.36
N PRO A 130 -5.96 -10.23 8.36
CA PRO A 130 -5.40 -9.23 9.26
C PRO A 130 -4.34 -8.37 8.56
N TRP A 131 -3.85 -7.33 9.23
CA TRP A 131 -2.56 -6.74 8.88
C TRP A 131 -1.45 -7.55 9.53
N VAL A 132 -0.40 -7.91 8.78
CA VAL A 132 0.80 -8.50 9.37
C VAL A 132 1.73 -7.36 9.75
N VAL A 133 2.15 -7.29 11.01
CA VAL A 133 2.92 -6.16 11.53
C VAL A 133 4.16 -6.65 12.26
N THR A 134 5.11 -5.73 12.45
CA THR A 134 6.33 -5.99 13.21
C THR A 134 6.08 -5.89 14.71
N ASP A 135 7.02 -6.37 15.52
CA ASP A 135 6.91 -6.28 16.98
C ASP A 135 6.96 -4.83 17.48
N GLU A 136 7.68 -3.93 16.81
CA GLU A 136 7.70 -2.51 17.16
C GLU A 136 6.31 -1.87 16.99
N THR A 137 5.52 -2.34 16.01
CA THR A 137 4.13 -1.90 15.85
C THR A 137 3.26 -2.38 17.00
N ALA A 138 3.45 -3.64 17.43
CA ALA A 138 2.74 -4.20 18.58
C ALA A 138 3.13 -3.51 19.90
N ASP A 139 4.40 -3.17 20.08
CA ASP A 139 4.88 -2.45 21.27
C ASP A 139 4.32 -1.03 21.32
N ALA A 140 4.23 -0.34 20.18
CA ALA A 140 3.57 0.96 20.08
C ALA A 140 2.08 0.88 20.46
N VAL A 141 1.38 -0.18 20.06
CA VAL A 141 -0.01 -0.42 20.50
C VAL A 141 -0.06 -0.66 22.01
N ALA A 142 0.82 -1.49 22.56
CA ALA A 142 0.86 -1.78 24.00
C ALA A 142 1.14 -0.53 24.85
N VAL A 143 1.95 0.40 24.35
CA VAL A 143 2.16 1.71 25.01
C VAL A 143 0.88 2.54 24.96
N LEU A 144 0.20 2.62 23.82
CA LEU A 144 -1.07 3.35 23.71
C LEU A 144 -2.14 2.76 24.64
N GLU A 145 -2.21 1.44 24.76
CA GLU A 145 -3.13 0.76 25.68
C GLU A 145 -2.89 1.09 27.16
N GLN A 146 -1.65 1.46 27.53
CA GLN A 146 -1.33 1.93 28.89
C GLN A 146 -1.67 3.41 29.10
N ILE A 147 -1.60 4.22 28.04
CA ILE A 147 -1.86 5.66 28.10
C ILE A 147 -3.37 5.97 28.03
N THR A 148 -4.11 5.24 27.19
CA THR A 148 -5.54 5.46 27.03
C THR A 148 -6.34 4.59 28.00
N VAL A 149 -7.45 5.12 28.51
CA VAL A 149 -8.42 4.36 29.32
C VAL A 149 -9.56 3.83 28.45
N ASP A 150 -9.92 4.58 27.41
CA ASP A 150 -10.97 4.23 26.47
C ASP A 150 -10.61 3.03 25.58
N ASP A 151 -11.62 2.51 24.89
CA ASP A 151 -11.45 1.44 23.89
C ASP A 151 -10.68 1.92 22.64
N LEU A 152 -10.84 3.18 22.25
CA LEU A 152 -10.09 3.78 21.15
C LEU A 152 -8.64 4.08 21.57
N LEU A 153 -7.68 3.77 20.70
CA LEU A 153 -6.26 4.08 20.92
C LEU A 153 -5.88 5.52 20.54
N PHE A 154 -6.66 6.15 19.67
CA PHE A 154 -6.49 7.56 19.27
C PHE A 154 -7.75 8.40 19.46
N PRO A 155 -8.27 8.51 20.69
CA PRO A 155 -9.41 9.36 21.02
C PRO A 155 -9.14 10.84 20.69
N ALA A 156 -10.18 11.52 20.22
CA ALA A 156 -10.14 12.96 19.91
C ALA A 156 -9.88 13.82 21.16
N PHE A 157 -9.53 15.09 20.93
CA PHE A 157 -9.37 16.13 21.97
C PHE A 157 -8.18 15.92 22.93
N THR A 158 -7.84 16.98 23.65
CA THR A 158 -6.74 16.99 24.62
C THR A 158 -7.11 16.15 25.84
N MET A 159 -6.13 15.46 26.43
CA MET A 159 -6.34 14.74 27.68
C MET A 159 -6.90 15.66 28.79
N CYS A 160 -7.71 15.08 29.66
CA CYS A 160 -8.38 15.76 30.76
C CYS A 160 -9.35 16.92 30.37
N SER A 161 -9.62 17.14 29.08
CA SER A 161 -10.59 18.15 28.62
C SER A 161 -12.03 17.64 28.68
N GLN A 162 -13.01 18.55 28.82
CA GLN A 162 -14.43 18.21 28.78
C GLN A 162 -14.81 17.35 27.57
N ASP A 163 -14.40 17.76 26.37
CA ASP A 163 -14.75 17.05 25.13
C ASP A 163 -14.15 15.65 25.09
N ARG A 164 -12.97 15.44 25.70
CA ARG A 164 -12.37 14.12 25.84
C ARG A 164 -13.25 13.19 26.68
N PHE A 165 -13.80 13.67 27.79
CA PHE A 165 -14.71 12.85 28.62
C PHE A 165 -16.05 12.59 27.95
N LEU A 166 -16.61 13.58 27.26
CA LEU A 166 -17.93 13.43 26.61
C LEU A 166 -17.87 12.59 25.33
N HIS A 167 -16.77 12.65 24.59
CA HIS A 167 -16.72 12.19 23.21
C HIS A 167 -15.51 11.31 22.89
N GLY A 168 -14.53 11.16 23.80
CA GLY A 168 -13.30 10.39 23.56
C GLY A 168 -13.53 8.92 23.22
N ALA A 169 -14.58 8.30 23.79
CA ALA A 169 -14.93 6.91 23.52
C ALA A 169 -15.51 6.66 22.11
N ILE A 170 -16.02 7.70 21.44
CA ILE A 170 -16.74 7.57 20.15
C ILE A 170 -16.11 8.38 19.01
N ARG A 171 -15.32 9.41 19.31
CA ARG A 171 -14.67 10.26 18.31
C ARG A 171 -13.18 10.00 18.32
N THR A 172 -12.64 9.73 17.14
CA THR A 172 -11.20 9.57 16.93
C THR A 172 -10.55 10.90 16.59
N ARG A 173 -9.23 10.97 16.76
CA ARG A 173 -8.42 12.00 16.12
C ARG A 173 -8.63 11.99 14.60
N THR A 174 -8.34 13.13 13.99
CA THR A 174 -8.45 13.34 12.54
C THR A 174 -7.07 13.58 11.93
N PRO A 175 -6.91 13.38 10.61
CA PRO A 175 -5.68 13.78 9.91
C PRO A 175 -5.28 15.24 10.18
N GLY A 176 -6.26 16.15 10.22
CA GLY A 176 -6.03 17.57 10.51
C GLY A 176 -5.47 17.83 11.91
N SER A 177 -5.83 17.01 12.90
CA SER A 177 -5.32 17.15 14.27
C SER A 177 -3.94 16.50 14.49
N ILE A 178 -3.64 15.39 13.80
CA ILE A 178 -2.40 14.65 14.01
C ILE A 178 -1.21 15.25 13.25
N ASN A 179 -1.45 15.92 12.11
CA ASN A 179 -0.36 16.55 11.34
C ASN A 179 0.38 17.65 12.13
N PRO A 180 -0.29 18.60 12.82
CA PRO A 180 0.40 19.56 13.70
C PRO A 180 1.12 18.90 14.88
N ASP A 181 0.58 17.80 15.40
CA ASP A 181 1.21 17.03 16.47
C ASP A 181 2.52 16.37 15.99
N ILE A 182 2.61 15.94 14.72
CA ILE A 182 3.86 15.44 14.12
C ILE A 182 4.92 16.54 14.06
N THR A 183 4.57 17.74 13.60
CA THR A 183 5.50 18.88 13.61
C THR A 183 6.00 19.16 15.02
N SER A 184 5.08 19.25 15.99
CA SER A 184 5.41 19.51 17.39
C SER A 184 6.30 18.40 17.99
N PHE A 185 6.08 17.15 17.59
CA PHE A 185 6.92 16.02 17.99
C PHE A 185 8.34 16.12 17.43
N ILE A 186 8.50 16.51 16.17
CA ILE A 186 9.84 16.67 15.55
C ILE A 186 10.62 17.76 16.28
N ASP A 187 9.98 18.90 16.56
CA ASP A 187 10.61 20.01 17.28
C ASP A 187 11.03 19.58 18.69
N TRP A 188 10.14 18.94 19.43
CA TRP A 188 10.43 18.39 20.77
C TRP A 188 11.53 17.33 20.74
N PHE A 189 11.46 16.37 19.81
CA PHE A 189 12.47 15.32 19.70
C PHE A 189 13.86 15.89 19.45
N ASN A 190 13.97 16.85 18.52
CA ASN A 190 15.23 17.49 18.18
C ASN A 190 15.81 18.32 19.34
N HIS A 191 14.95 18.95 20.14
CA HIS A 191 15.36 19.78 21.26
C HIS A 191 15.73 18.95 22.51
N ASP A 192 14.87 18.02 22.91
CA ASP A 192 14.96 17.33 24.20
C ASP A 192 15.59 15.94 24.11
N VAL A 193 15.23 15.16 23.09
CA VAL A 193 15.57 13.72 23.03
C VAL A 193 16.86 13.46 22.27
N ALA A 194 17.03 14.06 21.10
CA ALA A 194 18.16 13.80 20.22
C ALA A 194 19.52 14.08 20.89
N PRO A 195 19.72 15.20 21.62
CA PRO A 195 20.97 15.45 22.35
C PRO A 195 21.18 14.42 23.48
N ALA A 196 20.14 14.10 24.25
CA ALA A 196 20.23 13.17 25.38
C ALA A 196 20.54 11.74 24.92
N ALA A 197 19.98 11.32 23.79
CA ALA A 197 20.19 10.00 23.19
C ALA A 197 21.44 9.92 22.29
N SER A 198 22.19 11.02 22.10
CA SER A 198 23.25 11.11 21.09
C SER A 198 22.77 10.70 19.68
N HIS A 199 21.51 10.99 19.36
CA HIS A 199 20.88 10.68 18.09
C HIS A 199 21.02 11.87 17.12
N PRO A 200 21.20 11.63 15.81
CA PRO A 200 21.17 12.71 14.82
C PRO A 200 19.85 13.50 14.86
N LEU A 201 19.91 14.81 14.65
CA LEU A 201 18.71 15.63 14.50
C LEU A 201 17.92 15.19 13.27
N ILE A 202 16.58 15.21 13.37
CA ILE A 202 15.68 15.06 12.23
C ILE A 202 15.77 16.35 11.40
N PRO A 203 16.32 16.30 10.17
CA PRO A 203 16.49 17.49 9.36
C PRO A 203 15.15 18.01 8.83
N ALA A 204 15.12 19.30 8.47
CA ALA A 204 14.01 19.85 7.70
C ALA A 204 13.91 19.12 6.35
N ASP A 205 12.69 18.72 5.98
CA ASP A 205 12.43 18.02 4.73
C ASP A 205 12.31 19.04 3.57
N PRO A 206 13.05 18.87 2.46
CA PRO A 206 13.02 19.78 1.31
C PRO A 206 11.63 19.96 0.69
N HIS A 207 10.74 18.98 0.83
CA HIS A 207 9.39 18.98 0.27
C HIS A 207 8.33 19.46 1.28
N GLY A 208 8.76 20.10 2.37
CA GLY A 208 7.88 20.66 3.39
C GLY A 208 7.51 19.65 4.49
N SER A 209 6.54 20.02 5.32
CA SER A 209 6.23 19.27 6.55
C SER A 209 5.85 17.81 6.30
N ILE A 210 6.21 16.96 7.25
CA ILE A 210 5.90 15.52 7.19
C ILE A 210 4.42 15.33 7.54
N GLN A 211 3.62 15.03 6.52
CA GLN A 211 2.19 14.77 6.65
C GLN A 211 1.92 13.26 6.69
N VAL A 212 0.87 12.81 7.39
CA VAL A 212 0.57 11.37 7.57
C VAL A 212 0.56 10.57 6.26
N PRO A 213 -0.05 11.03 5.15
CA PRO A 213 -0.05 10.25 3.92
C PRO A 213 1.36 9.87 3.44
N ARG A 214 2.38 10.70 3.73
CA ARG A 214 3.79 10.47 3.37
C ARG A 214 4.36 9.21 4.02
N LEU A 215 4.00 8.92 5.28
CA LEU A 215 4.48 7.72 6.00
C LEU A 215 4.12 6.43 5.28
N ARG A 216 2.83 6.29 4.94
CA ARG A 216 2.31 5.14 4.19
C ARG A 216 2.93 5.06 2.79
N ARG A 217 3.24 6.21 2.15
CA ARG A 217 3.93 6.26 0.86
C ARG A 217 5.34 5.74 0.93
N THR A 218 6.11 6.21 1.89
CA THR A 218 7.51 5.83 2.04
C THR A 218 7.63 4.34 2.28
N LEU A 219 6.79 3.73 3.14
CA LEU A 219 6.84 2.28 3.33
C LEU A 219 6.50 1.51 2.04
N ALA A 220 5.45 1.91 1.33
CA ALA A 220 5.05 1.25 0.10
C ALA A 220 6.14 1.34 -0.97
N TRP A 221 6.83 2.49 -1.08
CA TRP A 221 8.01 2.69 -1.92
C TRP A 221 9.10 1.65 -1.65
N HIS A 222 9.37 1.34 -0.38
CA HIS A 222 10.37 0.34 0.01
C HIS A 222 9.90 -1.08 -0.28
N ILE A 223 8.63 -1.39 0.02
CA ILE A 223 8.07 -2.72 -0.19
C ILE A 223 8.11 -3.11 -1.67
N VAL A 224 7.60 -2.27 -2.58
CA VAL A 224 7.48 -2.62 -4.01
C VAL A 224 8.83 -2.79 -4.72
N ARG A 225 9.93 -2.25 -4.16
CA ARG A 225 11.29 -2.38 -4.70
C ARG A 225 12.01 -3.65 -4.26
N ARG A 226 11.34 -4.54 -3.52
CA ARG A 226 11.86 -5.86 -3.14
C ARG A 226 11.29 -6.93 -4.09
N PRO A 227 12.02 -8.03 -4.36
CA PRO A 227 11.47 -9.16 -5.09
C PRO A 227 10.15 -9.63 -4.46
N GLY A 228 9.07 -9.76 -5.25
CA GLY A 228 7.73 -10.11 -4.76
C GLY A 228 7.00 -9.01 -3.99
N GLY A 229 7.62 -7.82 -3.85
CA GLY A 229 7.13 -6.69 -3.08
C GLY A 229 5.79 -6.13 -3.53
N THR A 230 5.50 -6.17 -4.84
CA THR A 230 4.23 -5.73 -5.40
C THR A 230 3.04 -6.57 -4.90
N ILE A 231 3.21 -7.90 -4.82
CA ILE A 231 2.18 -8.82 -4.32
C ILE A 231 2.04 -8.67 -2.80
N ALA A 232 3.17 -8.65 -2.08
CA ALA A 232 3.19 -8.46 -0.63
C ALA A 232 2.53 -7.13 -0.23
N GLY A 233 2.83 -6.06 -0.95
CA GLY A 233 2.24 -4.74 -0.75
C GLY A 233 0.74 -4.72 -1.00
N ALA A 234 0.26 -5.36 -2.07
CA ALA A 234 -1.18 -5.43 -2.38
C ALA A 234 -1.97 -6.09 -1.26
N THR A 235 -1.48 -7.22 -0.73
CA THR A 235 -2.06 -7.93 0.41
C THR A 235 -2.04 -7.09 1.68
N GLN A 236 -0.88 -6.53 2.02
CA GLN A 236 -0.69 -5.74 3.24
C GLN A 236 -1.61 -4.51 3.26
N TYR A 237 -1.77 -3.83 2.13
CA TYR A 237 -2.53 -2.59 2.05
C TYR A 237 -4.02 -2.81 1.77
N GLY A 238 -4.46 -4.07 1.66
CA GLY A 238 -5.85 -4.44 1.45
C GLY A 238 -6.39 -4.07 0.07
N HIS A 239 -5.51 -4.02 -0.93
CA HIS A 239 -5.84 -3.66 -2.29
C HIS A 239 -6.06 -4.94 -3.12
N LEU A 240 -7.27 -5.11 -3.67
CA LEU A 240 -7.63 -6.22 -4.59
C LEU A 240 -6.78 -6.26 -5.86
N HIS A 241 -6.20 -5.12 -6.22
CA HIS A 241 -5.26 -4.96 -7.32
C HIS A 241 -3.99 -4.30 -6.81
N ALA A 242 -2.83 -4.83 -7.21
CA ALA A 242 -1.52 -4.20 -7.01
C ALA A 242 -1.41 -2.75 -7.54
N GLN A 243 -2.39 -2.31 -8.35
CA GLN A 243 -2.55 -0.98 -8.95
C GLN A 243 -2.64 0.18 -7.96
N MET A 244 -3.04 -0.03 -6.69
CA MET A 244 -3.11 1.06 -5.70
C MET A 244 -1.80 1.28 -4.89
N MET A 245 -0.82 0.36 -5.00
CA MET A 245 0.46 0.46 -4.27
C MET A 245 1.50 1.34 -4.95
N HIS A 246 1.33 1.62 -6.24
CA HIS A 246 2.31 2.32 -7.07
C HIS A 246 2.16 3.85 -7.04
N GLY A 247 1.02 4.38 -6.54
CA GLY A 247 0.86 5.79 -6.17
C GLY A 247 1.81 6.24 -5.04
N TYR A 248 2.51 5.29 -4.42
CA TYR A 248 3.52 5.51 -3.40
C TYR A 248 4.97 5.43 -3.92
N ALA A 249 5.17 4.90 -5.13
CA ALA A 249 6.49 4.64 -5.72
C ALA A 249 7.04 5.80 -6.57
N GLY A 250 6.23 6.83 -6.84
CA GLY A 250 6.60 8.02 -7.61
C GLY A 250 7.43 9.04 -6.83
N GLY A 251 8.38 9.70 -7.51
CA GLY A 251 9.27 10.71 -6.93
C GLY A 251 8.53 11.96 -6.45
N ALA A 252 9.18 12.71 -5.56
CA ALA A 252 8.62 13.84 -4.80
C ALA A 252 8.22 15.08 -5.64
N ASP A 253 8.41 15.07 -6.97
CA ASP A 253 8.22 16.25 -7.82
C ASP A 253 7.08 16.17 -8.85
N SER A 254 6.36 15.05 -8.99
CA SER A 254 5.32 14.92 -10.03
C SER A 254 3.92 15.07 -9.46
N GLY A 255 3.27 16.19 -9.76
CA GLY A 255 1.84 16.39 -9.57
C GLY A 255 1.01 15.27 -10.21
N PHE A 256 -0.10 14.93 -9.53
CA PHE A 256 -1.08 13.89 -9.84
C PHE A 256 -1.15 13.51 -11.32
N LEU A 257 -0.59 12.33 -11.63
CA LEU A 257 -0.82 11.63 -12.88
C LEU A 257 -2.28 11.20 -12.93
N ASP A 258 -2.87 11.18 -14.12
CA ASP A 258 -4.09 10.40 -14.35
C ASP A 258 -3.76 8.94 -14.03
N GLU A 259 -4.18 8.50 -12.84
CA GLU A 259 -3.70 7.32 -12.10
C GLU A 259 -3.79 6.04 -12.93
N ILE A 260 -4.79 5.95 -13.81
CA ILE A 260 -5.03 4.82 -14.73
C ILE A 260 -4.04 4.83 -15.90
N THR A 261 -3.72 6.01 -16.41
CA THR A 261 -2.86 6.23 -17.58
C THR A 261 -1.39 5.92 -17.24
N PHE A 262 -0.93 6.22 -16.03
CA PHE A 262 0.43 5.86 -15.61
C PHE A 262 0.61 4.37 -15.33
N GLU A 263 -0.35 3.73 -14.67
CA GLU A 263 -0.37 2.27 -14.48
C GLU A 263 -0.32 1.52 -15.82
N GLN A 264 -1.13 1.95 -16.79
CA GLN A 264 -1.12 1.39 -18.14
C GLN A 264 0.24 1.54 -18.81
N PHE A 265 0.94 2.66 -18.59
CA PHE A 265 2.28 2.89 -19.14
C PHE A 265 3.33 1.97 -18.49
N LEU A 266 3.36 1.88 -17.16
CA LEU A 266 4.33 1.05 -16.43
C LEU A 266 4.13 -0.44 -16.73
N HIS A 267 2.89 -0.94 -16.61
CA HIS A 267 2.58 -2.33 -16.93
C HIS A 267 3.01 -2.69 -18.36
N ARG A 268 2.80 -1.76 -19.30
CA ARG A 268 3.25 -1.96 -20.68
C ARG A 268 4.78 -1.98 -20.79
N ALA A 269 5.47 -1.04 -20.15
CA ALA A 269 6.93 -0.97 -20.20
C ALA A 269 7.60 -2.21 -19.60
N GLU A 270 7.11 -2.70 -18.46
CA GLU A 270 7.57 -3.95 -17.82
C GLU A 270 7.33 -5.16 -18.72
N THR A 271 6.12 -5.27 -19.29
CA THR A 271 5.79 -6.38 -20.18
C THR A 271 6.70 -6.41 -21.41
N LEU A 272 7.01 -5.24 -21.99
CA LEU A 272 7.95 -5.14 -23.13
C LEU A 272 9.39 -5.47 -22.73
N HIS A 273 9.78 -5.19 -21.49
CA HIS A 273 11.09 -5.58 -20.98
C HIS A 273 11.20 -7.11 -20.84
N ASP A 274 10.20 -7.74 -20.24
CA ASP A 274 10.10 -9.20 -20.14
C ASP A 274 10.12 -9.85 -21.54
N ASP A 275 9.37 -9.28 -22.47
CA ASP A 275 9.34 -9.71 -23.87
C ASP A 275 10.71 -9.57 -24.55
N SER A 276 11.46 -8.49 -24.29
CA SER A 276 12.83 -8.32 -24.80
C SER A 276 13.75 -9.40 -24.25
N GLN A 277 13.72 -9.64 -22.94
CA GLN A 277 14.54 -10.68 -22.31
C GLN A 277 14.22 -12.08 -22.85
N ARG A 278 12.94 -12.36 -23.12
CA ARG A 278 12.51 -13.63 -23.69
C ARG A 278 12.95 -13.80 -25.14
N LEU A 279 12.80 -12.78 -25.97
CA LEU A 279 13.32 -12.79 -27.34
C LEU A 279 14.84 -12.97 -27.36
N GLU A 280 15.57 -12.32 -26.45
CA GLU A 280 17.02 -12.50 -26.27
C GLU A 280 17.38 -13.93 -25.85
N SER A 281 16.54 -14.56 -25.03
CA SER A 281 16.68 -15.97 -24.63
C SER A 281 16.23 -16.98 -25.70
N GLY A 282 15.76 -16.51 -26.86
CA GLY A 282 15.35 -17.35 -27.98
C GLY A 282 13.86 -17.72 -28.03
N GLU A 283 12.97 -16.98 -27.37
CA GLU A 283 11.51 -17.19 -27.48
C GLU A 283 11.05 -17.09 -28.94
N HIS A 284 10.34 -18.12 -29.39
CA HIS A 284 9.75 -18.15 -30.72
C HIS A 284 8.46 -17.33 -30.78
N VAL A 285 8.28 -16.63 -31.89
CA VAL A 285 7.09 -15.81 -32.15
C VAL A 285 6.59 -16.07 -33.57
N SER A 286 5.30 -16.37 -33.70
CA SER A 286 4.62 -16.64 -34.97
C SER A 286 3.39 -15.77 -35.17
N GLY A 287 2.77 -15.89 -36.35
CA GLY A 287 1.54 -15.17 -36.71
C GLY A 287 1.79 -13.88 -37.52
N PRO A 288 0.71 -13.29 -38.06
CA PRO A 288 0.81 -12.18 -39.00
C PRO A 288 1.54 -10.94 -38.45
N ALA A 289 1.49 -10.71 -37.13
CA ALA A 289 2.14 -9.57 -36.49
C ALA A 289 3.52 -9.89 -35.87
N ALA A 290 4.08 -11.08 -36.08
CA ALA A 290 5.32 -11.51 -35.43
C ALA A 290 6.53 -10.59 -35.73
N GLU A 291 6.71 -10.22 -37.00
CA GLU A 291 7.80 -9.30 -37.38
C GLU A 291 7.61 -7.90 -36.78
N VAL A 292 6.36 -7.42 -36.74
CA VAL A 292 6.04 -6.12 -36.14
C VAL A 292 6.22 -6.16 -34.62
N TYR A 293 5.89 -7.28 -33.97
CA TYR A 293 6.17 -7.51 -32.55
C TYR A 293 7.66 -7.38 -32.26
N ARG A 294 8.51 -8.15 -32.95
CA ARG A 294 9.98 -8.09 -32.80
C ARG A 294 10.52 -6.68 -33.02
N ALA A 295 10.07 -6.00 -34.07
CA ALA A 295 10.49 -4.64 -34.39
C ALA A 295 10.07 -3.63 -33.30
N ARG A 296 8.88 -3.77 -32.69
CA ARG A 296 8.43 -2.91 -31.60
C ARG A 296 9.21 -3.18 -30.30
N ILE A 297 9.47 -4.45 -29.96
CA ILE A 297 10.31 -4.80 -28.79
C ILE A 297 11.73 -4.24 -28.95
N ALA A 298 12.35 -4.37 -30.12
CA ALA A 298 13.68 -3.83 -30.39
C ALA A 298 13.74 -2.30 -30.20
N ARG A 299 12.69 -1.59 -30.61
CA ARG A 299 12.56 -0.13 -30.39
C ARG A 299 12.22 0.21 -28.95
N ALA A 300 11.53 -0.67 -28.22
CA ALA A 300 11.11 -0.43 -26.84
C ALA A 300 12.27 -0.34 -25.84
N ARG A 301 13.49 -0.77 -26.22
CA ARG A 301 14.72 -0.54 -25.44
C ARG A 301 14.95 0.94 -25.13
N THR A 302 14.43 1.88 -25.93
CA THR A 302 14.52 3.32 -25.64
C THR A 302 13.69 3.78 -24.43
N PHE A 303 12.78 2.94 -23.91
CA PHE A 303 12.01 3.23 -22.71
C PHE A 303 12.71 2.77 -21.42
N ALA A 304 13.76 1.96 -21.51
CA ALA A 304 14.56 1.57 -20.36
C ALA A 304 15.28 2.80 -19.79
N GLY A 305 15.01 3.13 -18.52
CA GLY A 305 15.56 4.30 -17.85
C GLY A 305 14.86 5.64 -18.17
N LEU A 306 13.75 5.61 -18.91
CA LEU A 306 12.99 6.83 -19.21
C LEU A 306 12.33 7.37 -17.93
N THR A 307 12.77 8.55 -17.49
CA THR A 307 12.16 9.24 -16.34
C THR A 307 10.96 10.04 -16.83
N VAL A 308 9.75 9.57 -16.51
CA VAL A 308 8.50 10.28 -16.84
C VAL A 308 8.03 11.06 -15.62
N THR A 309 7.85 12.37 -15.78
CA THR A 309 7.52 13.28 -14.67
C THR A 309 6.20 14.01 -14.85
N THR A 310 5.55 13.90 -16.02
CA THR A 310 4.29 14.60 -16.33
C THR A 310 3.26 13.72 -17.04
N THR A 311 1.97 13.99 -16.84
CA THR A 311 0.86 13.27 -17.50
C THR A 311 0.90 13.37 -19.03
N SER A 312 1.37 14.50 -19.57
CA SER A 312 1.53 14.69 -21.02
C SER A 312 2.59 13.74 -21.59
N GLN A 313 3.70 13.53 -20.88
CA GLN A 313 4.73 12.56 -21.28
C GLN A 313 4.20 11.13 -21.22
N VAL A 314 3.41 10.76 -20.20
CA VAL A 314 2.76 9.44 -20.12
C VAL A 314 1.80 9.21 -21.28
N ASN A 315 0.93 10.18 -21.57
CA ASN A 315 0.00 10.11 -22.70
C ASN A 315 0.72 10.01 -24.05
N THR A 316 1.81 10.74 -24.21
CA THR A 316 2.67 10.67 -25.41
C THR A 316 3.31 9.30 -25.53
N ALA A 317 3.82 8.75 -24.42
CA ALA A 317 4.42 7.42 -24.39
C ALA A 317 3.37 6.35 -24.70
N LEU A 318 2.19 6.38 -24.06
CA LEU A 318 1.10 5.46 -24.37
C LEU A 318 0.59 5.58 -25.80
N SER A 319 0.63 6.75 -26.40
CA SER A 319 0.29 6.93 -27.82
C SER A 319 1.37 6.37 -28.77
N ASN A 320 2.55 6.01 -28.26
CA ASN A 320 3.63 5.49 -29.07
C ASN A 320 3.30 4.07 -29.58
N PRO A 321 3.34 3.83 -30.91
CA PRO A 321 3.09 2.51 -31.48
C PRO A 321 3.99 1.40 -30.92
N ALA A 322 5.23 1.71 -30.51
CA ALA A 322 6.13 0.74 -29.90
C ALA A 322 5.59 0.18 -28.58
N LEU A 323 4.81 0.99 -27.84
CA LEU A 323 4.13 0.55 -26.62
C LEU A 323 2.81 -0.18 -26.90
N GLN A 324 2.34 -0.33 -28.13
CA GLN A 324 1.00 -0.88 -28.41
C GLN A 324 0.99 -2.42 -28.54
N ILE A 325 1.47 -3.16 -27.53
CA ILE A 325 1.52 -4.65 -27.49
C ILE A 325 0.77 -5.22 -26.28
N HIS A 326 -0.41 -5.81 -26.48
CA HIS A 326 -1.29 -6.28 -25.40
C HIS A 326 -1.27 -7.80 -25.30
N HIS A 327 -1.07 -8.36 -24.12
CA HIS A 327 -1.12 -9.81 -23.91
C HIS A 327 -2.51 -10.26 -23.51
N GLY A 328 -3.08 -11.19 -24.27
CA GLY A 328 -4.34 -11.86 -23.96
C GLY A 328 -4.10 -13.23 -23.37
N ALA A 329 -5.18 -13.98 -23.13
CA ALA A 329 -5.07 -15.32 -22.54
C ALA A 329 -4.28 -16.31 -23.43
N VAL A 330 -4.47 -16.23 -24.75
CA VAL A 330 -3.94 -17.20 -25.74
C VAL A 330 -3.37 -16.54 -26.99
N VAL A 331 -3.22 -15.21 -26.98
CA VAL A 331 -2.72 -14.43 -28.12
C VAL A 331 -2.18 -13.09 -27.65
N THR A 332 -1.07 -12.67 -28.22
CA THR A 332 -0.51 -11.33 -28.03
C THR A 332 -0.95 -10.42 -29.19
N CYS A 333 -1.64 -9.32 -28.88
CA CYS A 333 -2.13 -8.35 -29.84
C CYS A 333 -1.15 -7.20 -30.03
N VAL A 334 -0.50 -7.15 -31.20
CA VAL A 334 0.28 -5.99 -31.66
C VAL A 334 -0.69 -4.96 -32.21
N PHE A 335 -1.30 -4.21 -31.30
CA PHE A 335 -2.48 -3.43 -31.58
C PHE A 335 -2.21 -2.33 -32.62
N GLN A 336 -3.06 -2.35 -33.63
CA GLN A 336 -3.25 -1.30 -34.63
C GLN A 336 -4.75 -1.18 -34.87
N ARG A 337 -5.31 -0.04 -34.49
CA ARG A 337 -6.76 0.16 -34.50
C ARG A 337 -7.39 -0.07 -35.88
N ALA A 338 -6.74 0.39 -36.95
CA ALA A 338 -7.24 0.29 -38.32
C ALA A 338 -7.42 -1.15 -38.83
N THR A 339 -6.67 -2.11 -38.27
CA THR A 339 -6.64 -3.52 -38.69
C THR A 339 -7.18 -4.46 -37.62
N ALA A 340 -7.67 -3.93 -36.49
CA ALA A 340 -8.18 -4.72 -35.38
C ALA A 340 -9.56 -5.30 -35.71
N ALA A 341 -9.60 -6.58 -36.09
CA ALA A 341 -10.84 -7.30 -36.43
C ALA A 341 -11.87 -7.40 -35.28
N CYS A 342 -11.48 -7.06 -34.05
CA CYS A 342 -12.33 -7.08 -32.86
C CYS A 342 -13.04 -5.75 -32.57
N LEU A 343 -12.76 -4.69 -33.35
CA LEU A 343 -13.34 -3.36 -33.19
C LEU A 343 -14.21 -3.00 -34.40
N GLU A 344 -15.30 -2.30 -34.14
CA GLU A 344 -16.13 -1.68 -35.17
C GLU A 344 -15.64 -0.25 -35.47
N PRO A 345 -15.91 0.31 -36.67
CA PRO A 345 -15.47 1.67 -37.01
C PRO A 345 -15.92 2.76 -36.01
N SER A 346 -17.07 2.55 -35.36
CA SER A 346 -17.67 3.44 -34.37
C SER A 346 -17.11 3.29 -32.94
N ASP A 347 -16.40 2.19 -32.66
CA ASP A 347 -15.95 1.82 -31.30
C ASP A 347 -14.82 2.76 -30.85
N ARG A 348 -14.91 3.45 -29.71
CA ARG A 348 -13.85 4.40 -29.27
C ARG A 348 -12.73 3.78 -28.44
N SER A 349 -12.63 2.45 -28.38
CA SER A 349 -11.61 1.76 -27.58
C SER A 349 -10.18 2.13 -27.98
N THR A 350 -9.34 2.34 -26.96
CA THR A 350 -7.89 2.59 -27.07
C THR A 350 -7.07 1.30 -27.04
N GLY A 351 -7.71 0.13 -26.97
CA GLY A 351 -7.08 -1.19 -26.97
C GLY A 351 -7.96 -2.29 -27.58
N PRO A 352 -7.48 -3.55 -27.61
CA PRO A 352 -8.21 -4.67 -28.19
C PRO A 352 -9.41 -5.08 -27.33
N SER A 353 -10.48 -5.52 -27.98
CA SER A 353 -11.63 -6.13 -27.31
C SER A 353 -11.44 -7.65 -27.20
N TRP A 354 -11.08 -8.14 -26.01
CA TRP A 354 -10.78 -9.56 -25.79
C TRP A 354 -11.97 -10.48 -26.04
N SER A 355 -13.19 -10.06 -25.70
CA SER A 355 -14.42 -10.84 -25.90
C SER A 355 -14.75 -11.08 -27.38
N ARG A 356 -14.31 -10.19 -28.27
CA ARG A 356 -14.48 -10.26 -29.73
C ARG A 356 -13.18 -10.62 -30.47
N CYS A 357 -12.13 -10.97 -29.75
CA CYS A 357 -10.83 -11.27 -30.35
C CYS A 357 -10.91 -12.52 -31.24
N ARG A 358 -10.21 -12.49 -32.37
CA ARG A 358 -10.12 -13.59 -33.34
C ARG A 358 -8.67 -14.00 -33.47
N LEU A 359 -8.38 -15.30 -33.35
CA LEU A 359 -7.01 -15.83 -33.50
C LEU A 359 -6.43 -15.53 -34.89
N GLY A 360 -7.25 -15.46 -35.93
CA GLY A 360 -6.82 -15.12 -37.30
C GLY A 360 -6.61 -13.62 -37.58
N CYS A 361 -6.65 -12.75 -36.57
CA CYS A 361 -6.48 -11.31 -36.78
C CYS A 361 -5.07 -10.96 -37.29
N VAL A 362 -4.97 -9.97 -38.18
CA VAL A 362 -3.68 -9.45 -38.69
C VAL A 362 -2.79 -8.88 -37.57
N ASN A 363 -3.40 -8.43 -36.46
CA ASN A 363 -2.67 -7.93 -35.29
C ASN A 363 -2.21 -9.04 -34.32
N ALA A 364 -2.45 -10.32 -34.64
CA ALA A 364 -2.09 -11.43 -33.77
C ALA A 364 -0.62 -11.82 -33.93
N ALA A 365 0.12 -11.77 -32.82
CA ALA A 365 1.38 -12.46 -32.62
C ALA A 365 1.16 -13.58 -31.59
N ARG A 366 1.88 -14.68 -31.74
CA ARG A 366 1.84 -15.82 -30.83
C ARG A 366 3.24 -16.13 -30.36
N THR A 367 3.48 -15.91 -29.08
CA THR A 367 4.71 -16.30 -28.38
C THR A 367 4.65 -17.77 -27.97
N ASP A 368 5.78 -18.36 -27.55
CA ASP A 368 5.78 -19.71 -26.95
C ASP A 368 4.87 -19.79 -25.71
N ARG A 369 4.77 -18.69 -24.92
CA ARG A 369 3.82 -18.57 -23.81
C ARG A 369 2.36 -18.67 -24.26
N ASP A 370 2.01 -17.93 -25.32
CA ASP A 370 0.67 -17.98 -25.90
C ASP A 370 0.35 -19.41 -26.40
N ALA A 371 1.33 -20.08 -27.04
CA ALA A 371 1.18 -21.46 -27.50
C ALA A 371 1.00 -22.46 -26.35
N ALA A 372 1.73 -22.30 -25.25
CA ALA A 372 1.56 -23.11 -24.05
C ALA A 372 0.16 -22.94 -23.43
N HIS A 373 -0.32 -21.70 -23.31
CA HIS A 373 -1.68 -21.43 -22.82
C HIS A 373 -2.75 -21.96 -23.76
N LEU A 374 -2.54 -21.84 -25.08
CA LEU A 374 -3.44 -22.37 -26.09
C LEU A 374 -3.53 -23.90 -26.02
N SER A 375 -2.41 -24.57 -25.77
CA SER A 375 -2.36 -26.02 -25.53
C SER A 375 -3.16 -26.42 -24.28
N GLN A 376 -3.02 -25.66 -23.19
CA GLN A 376 -3.82 -25.89 -21.99
C GLN A 376 -5.32 -25.71 -22.26
N HIS A 377 -5.71 -24.65 -22.98
CA HIS A 377 -7.10 -24.42 -23.37
C HIS A 377 -7.65 -25.54 -24.27
N VAL A 378 -6.84 -26.13 -25.15
CA VAL A 378 -7.24 -27.31 -25.94
C VAL A 378 -7.53 -28.49 -25.03
N ASN A 379 -6.66 -28.77 -24.05
CA ASN A 379 -6.87 -29.85 -23.08
C ASN A 379 -8.13 -29.62 -22.24
N ASP A 380 -8.37 -28.38 -21.81
CA ASP A 380 -9.56 -28.01 -21.04
C ASP A 380 -10.84 -28.22 -21.84
N PHE A 381 -10.89 -27.73 -23.09
CA PHE A 381 -12.03 -27.93 -23.97
C PHE A 381 -12.25 -29.41 -24.32
N GLN A 382 -11.20 -30.21 -24.44
CA GLN A 382 -11.35 -31.66 -24.63
C GLN A 382 -12.00 -32.33 -23.41
N ARG A 383 -11.63 -31.91 -22.19
CA ARG A 383 -12.26 -32.40 -20.96
C ARG A 383 -13.73 -31.98 -20.87
N ASP A 384 -14.03 -30.73 -21.22
CA ASP A 384 -15.40 -30.22 -21.21
C ASP A 384 -16.32 -30.99 -22.16
N LEU A 385 -15.83 -31.37 -23.35
CA LEU A 385 -16.62 -32.13 -24.34
C LEU A 385 -17.03 -33.54 -23.88
N VAL A 386 -16.27 -34.13 -22.95
CA VAL A 386 -16.55 -35.45 -22.36
C VAL A 386 -17.52 -35.34 -21.18
N THR A 387 -17.82 -34.13 -20.70
CA THR A 387 -18.69 -33.93 -19.53
C THR A 387 -20.14 -34.29 -19.85
N PRO A 388 -20.78 -35.20 -19.07
CA PRO A 388 -22.19 -35.54 -19.25
C PRO A 388 -23.09 -34.32 -19.05
N GLY A 389 -24.11 -34.17 -19.91
CA GLY A 389 -25.11 -33.10 -19.77
C GLY A 389 -24.73 -31.74 -20.38
N LEU A 390 -23.64 -31.65 -21.15
CA LEU A 390 -23.27 -30.43 -21.86
C LEU A 390 -24.32 -30.08 -22.95
N PRO A 391 -24.94 -28.89 -22.94
CA PRO A 391 -25.91 -28.48 -23.97
C PRO A 391 -25.31 -28.42 -25.38
N GLU A 392 -26.08 -28.84 -26.37
CA GLU A 392 -25.63 -28.95 -27.77
C GLU A 392 -25.07 -27.63 -28.37
N PRO A 393 -25.68 -26.44 -28.15
CA PRO A 393 -25.10 -25.19 -28.66
C PRO A 393 -23.73 -24.86 -28.05
N LEU A 394 -23.49 -25.25 -26.80
CA LEU A 394 -22.21 -25.05 -26.12
C LEU A 394 -21.16 -26.04 -26.64
N ARG A 395 -21.56 -27.30 -26.87
CA ARG A 395 -20.72 -28.33 -27.50
C ARG A 395 -20.20 -27.86 -28.86
N GLN A 396 -21.08 -27.41 -29.75
CA GLN A 396 -20.70 -26.90 -31.08
C GLN A 396 -19.73 -25.70 -31.01
N ARG A 397 -19.95 -24.80 -30.05
CA ARG A 397 -19.07 -23.65 -29.82
C ARG A 397 -17.69 -24.08 -29.33
N ILE A 398 -17.60 -25.07 -28.45
CA ILE A 398 -16.34 -25.62 -27.96
C ILE A 398 -15.61 -26.33 -29.10
N GLU A 399 -16.28 -27.18 -29.88
CA GLU A 399 -15.69 -27.84 -31.05
C GLU A 399 -15.11 -26.85 -32.06
N THR A 400 -15.85 -25.79 -32.37
CA THR A 400 -15.38 -24.71 -33.27
C THR A 400 -14.12 -24.06 -32.72
N ARG A 401 -14.11 -23.66 -31.44
CA ARG A 401 -12.92 -23.05 -30.81
C ARG A 401 -11.73 -23.99 -30.80
N LEU A 402 -11.98 -25.28 -30.58
CA LEU A 402 -10.95 -26.29 -30.49
C LEU A 402 -10.27 -26.52 -31.85
N ILE A 403 -11.03 -26.48 -32.96
CA ILE A 403 -10.48 -26.47 -34.32
C ILE A 403 -9.58 -25.23 -34.53
N GLU A 404 -10.06 -24.04 -34.16
CA GLU A 404 -9.30 -22.79 -34.29
C GLU A 404 -8.00 -22.82 -33.46
N HIS A 405 -8.05 -23.33 -32.22
CA HIS A 405 -6.91 -23.38 -31.31
C HIS A 405 -5.87 -24.40 -31.78
N ARG A 406 -6.28 -25.60 -32.20
CA ARG A 406 -5.38 -26.61 -32.76
C ARG A 406 -4.67 -26.10 -34.02
N LYS A 407 -5.40 -25.43 -34.91
CA LYS A 407 -4.81 -24.82 -36.10
C LYS A 407 -3.74 -23.79 -35.72
N ALA A 408 -4.07 -22.87 -34.82
CA ALA A 408 -3.13 -21.85 -34.35
C ALA A 408 -1.87 -22.43 -33.68
N LEU A 409 -1.99 -23.55 -32.96
CA LEU A 409 -0.86 -24.26 -32.36
C LEU A 409 0.03 -24.91 -33.43
N ALA A 410 -0.57 -25.60 -34.40
CA ALA A 410 0.14 -26.21 -35.52
C ALA A 410 0.88 -25.15 -36.37
N ASP A 411 0.22 -24.02 -36.64
CA ASP A 411 0.82 -22.90 -37.36
C ASP A 411 2.04 -22.34 -36.60
N HIS A 412 1.98 -22.24 -35.26
CA HIS A 412 3.09 -21.76 -34.45
C HIS A 412 4.29 -22.70 -34.46
N GLU A 413 4.08 -24.01 -34.33
CA GLU A 413 5.17 -24.99 -34.38
C GLU A 413 5.77 -25.13 -35.77
N SER A 414 4.95 -25.12 -36.82
CA SER A 414 5.45 -25.23 -38.20
C SER A 414 6.30 -24.04 -38.64
N SER A 415 6.10 -22.87 -38.02
CA SER A 415 6.88 -21.66 -38.32
C SER A 415 8.15 -21.53 -37.47
N ARG A 416 8.46 -22.50 -36.60
CA ARG A 416 9.65 -22.47 -35.73
C ARG A 416 10.91 -22.64 -36.60
N PRO A 417 11.89 -21.74 -36.52
CA PRO A 417 13.14 -21.91 -37.28
C PRO A 417 13.87 -23.17 -36.81
N THR A 418 14.26 -24.05 -37.73
CA THR A 418 15.15 -25.17 -37.42
C THR A 418 16.53 -24.61 -37.08
N THR A 419 16.93 -24.69 -35.81
CA THR A 419 18.31 -24.46 -35.38
C THR A 419 19.20 -25.55 -36.00
N ASN A 420 20.02 -25.18 -36.98
CA ASN A 420 21.05 -26.07 -37.53
C ASN A 420 22.24 -26.09 -36.55
N PRO A 421 22.57 -27.23 -35.91
CA PRO A 421 23.70 -27.28 -34.99
C PRO A 421 24.99 -27.56 -35.77
N GLN A 422 25.46 -26.64 -36.61
CA GLN A 422 26.80 -26.69 -37.21
C GLN A 422 27.34 -25.29 -37.50
N GLN A 423 28.18 -24.80 -36.58
CA GLN A 423 29.35 -23.94 -36.85
C GLN A 423 30.12 -23.78 -35.53
N GLY A 424 30.69 -24.89 -35.07
CA GLY A 424 31.73 -24.92 -34.04
C GLY A 424 32.89 -25.73 -34.60
N GLY A 425 33.64 -25.12 -35.51
CA GLY A 425 34.77 -25.76 -36.18
C GLY A 425 35.59 -24.72 -36.92
N GLU A 426 36.86 -24.65 -36.55
CA GLU A 426 37.98 -24.06 -37.29
C GLU A 426 38.10 -22.53 -37.23
N ASN A 427 38.97 -22.07 -36.33
CA ASN A 427 40.15 -21.31 -36.77
C ASN A 427 41.31 -21.60 -35.79
N GLU A 428 42.34 -22.24 -36.35
CA GLU A 428 43.73 -22.25 -35.90
C GLU A 428 44.31 -20.83 -35.81
#